data_AF-A0A369KF03-F1
#
_entry.id   AF-A0A369KF03-F1
#
_cell.length_a   1.000
_cell.length_b   1.000
_cell.length_c   1.000
_cell.angle_alpha   90.00
_cell.angle_beta   90.00
_cell.angle_gamma   90.00
#
_symmetry.space_group_name_H-M   'P 1'
#
loop_
_entity.id
_entity.type
_entity.pdbx_description
1 polymer ?
#
loop_
_entity_poly.entity_id
_entity_poly.type
_entity_poly.pdbx_seq_one_letter_code
_entity_poly.pdbx_strand_id
1 'polypeptide(L)'
;MDSKGIKISKTTKLRIDDLMGEFVDSFDENSKDVRPFVVKLGLSTGIANSKGLYKEFPPGCESSDWEMGSIISGDDFMIFKHLIINEAGISLSDSEIKKHMRMFIEHGIESLYLIWENHHDSGDLEDFKIKILK
;
A
#
# COMPACT_ATOMS: atom_id res chain seq x y z
N MET A 1 -0.76 7.75 17.65
CA MET A 1 -0.13 6.48 17.22
C MET A 1 0.14 6.57 15.73
N ASP A 2 1.14 5.85 15.23
CA ASP A 2 1.58 5.94 13.83
C ASP A 2 2.01 4.57 13.28
N SER A 3 2.32 4.53 11.99
CA SER A 3 2.79 3.35 11.28
C SER A 3 4.25 2.99 11.52
N LYS A 4 4.93 3.69 12.43
CA LYS A 4 6.35 3.45 12.70
C LYS A 4 6.57 1.99 13.13
N GLY A 5 7.68 1.42 12.68
CA GLY A 5 8.06 0.03 12.94
C GLY A 5 7.46 -0.99 11.97
N ILE A 6 6.60 -0.59 11.03
CA ILE A 6 6.20 -1.47 9.93
C ILE A 6 7.37 -1.62 8.96
N LYS A 7 7.77 -2.86 8.73
CA LYS A 7 8.78 -3.25 7.75
C LYS A 7 8.10 -4.00 6.62
N ILE A 8 8.35 -3.58 5.39
CA ILE A 8 7.86 -4.25 4.19
C ILE A 8 8.99 -4.98 3.47
N SER A 9 8.63 -5.85 2.54
CA SER A 9 9.57 -6.60 1.73
C SER A 9 10.40 -5.71 0.80
N LYS A 10 11.58 -6.21 0.40
CA LYS A 10 12.41 -5.54 -0.62
C LYS A 10 11.68 -5.45 -1.95
N THR A 11 10.93 -6.50 -2.30
CA THR A 11 10.10 -6.57 -3.51
C THR A 11 9.09 -5.44 -3.54
N THR A 12 8.31 -5.28 -2.47
CA THR A 12 7.33 -4.20 -2.35
C THR A 12 7.97 -2.82 -2.33
N LYS A 13 9.15 -2.67 -1.70
CA LYS A 13 9.91 -1.41 -1.77
C LYS A 13 10.28 -1.04 -3.21
N LEU A 14 10.76 -2.00 -4.01
CA LEU A 14 11.09 -1.75 -5.42
C LEU A 14 9.86 -1.35 -6.23
N ARG A 15 8.76 -2.10 -6.06
CA ARG A 15 7.46 -1.78 -6.70
C ARG A 15 6.95 -0.38 -6.32
N ILE A 16 7.13 0.05 -5.07
CA ILE A 16 6.80 1.41 -4.63
C ILE A 16 7.65 2.43 -5.38
N ASP A 17 8.97 2.21 -5.51
CA ASP A 17 9.84 3.16 -6.21
C ASP A 17 9.45 3.30 -7.68
N ASP A 18 9.09 2.20 -8.35
CA ASP A 18 8.62 2.22 -9.74
C ASP A 18 7.29 2.98 -9.87
N LEU A 19 6.31 2.65 -9.02
CA LEU A 19 5.02 3.35 -8.97
C LEU A 19 5.17 4.83 -8.65
N MET A 20 6.13 5.22 -7.81
CA MET A 20 6.38 6.64 -7.53
C MET A 20 6.77 7.41 -8.79
N GLY A 21 7.51 6.79 -9.71
CA GLY A 21 7.88 7.40 -11.00
C GLY A 21 6.65 7.80 -11.82
N GLU A 22 5.57 7.04 -11.74
CA GLU A 22 4.32 7.32 -12.49
C GLU A 22 3.51 8.46 -11.90
N PHE A 23 3.58 8.63 -10.59
CA PHE A 23 2.83 9.67 -9.91
C PHE A 23 3.61 10.97 -9.77
N VAL A 24 4.92 10.99 -10.04
CA VAL A 24 5.79 12.15 -9.76
C VAL A 24 5.27 13.44 -10.41
N ASP A 25 4.81 13.37 -11.67
CA ASP A 25 4.31 14.53 -12.42
C ASP A 25 2.95 15.05 -11.91
N SER A 26 2.24 14.24 -11.12
CA SER A 26 0.99 14.63 -10.46
C SER A 26 1.23 15.39 -9.16
N PHE A 27 2.48 15.52 -8.73
CA PHE A 27 2.88 16.28 -7.55
C PHE A 27 3.93 17.33 -7.94
N ASP A 28 4.12 18.34 -7.08
CA ASP A 28 5.17 19.33 -7.31
C ASP A 28 6.56 18.68 -7.36
N GLU A 29 7.48 19.22 -8.17
CA GLU A 29 8.83 18.67 -8.44
C GLU A 29 9.68 18.34 -7.18
N ASN A 30 9.31 18.87 -6.01
CA ASN A 30 9.98 18.65 -4.72
C ASN A 30 9.14 17.83 -3.72
N SER A 31 8.08 17.16 -4.18
CA SER A 31 7.10 16.54 -3.31
C SER A 31 7.64 15.32 -2.60
N LYS A 32 7.81 15.47 -1.28
CA LYS A 32 8.05 14.34 -0.36
C LYS A 32 6.78 13.49 -0.15
N ASP A 33 5.66 13.88 -0.77
CA ASP A 33 4.34 13.30 -0.53
C ASP A 33 4.00 12.17 -1.51
N VAL A 34 4.73 12.01 -2.61
CA VAL A 34 4.52 10.92 -3.59
C VAL A 34 4.64 9.55 -2.90
N ARG A 35 5.66 9.35 -2.07
CA ARG A 35 5.83 8.09 -1.34
C ARG A 35 4.68 7.83 -0.36
N PRO A 36 4.33 8.78 0.54
CA PRO A 36 3.14 8.64 1.37
C PRO A 36 1.87 8.33 0.59
N PHE A 37 1.67 8.97 -0.56
CA PHE A 37 0.53 8.73 -1.42
C PHE A 37 0.51 7.28 -1.94
N VAL A 38 1.60 6.82 -2.57
CA VAL A 38 1.69 5.45 -3.12
C VAL A 38 1.47 4.39 -2.04
N VAL A 39 2.03 4.58 -0.84
CA VAL A 39 1.85 3.63 0.27
C VAL A 39 0.41 3.62 0.78
N LYS A 40 -0.23 4.79 0.92
CA LYS A 40 -1.63 4.89 1.34
C LYS A 40 -2.58 4.33 0.27
N LEU A 41 -2.26 4.55 -1.01
CA LEU A 41 -2.98 3.96 -2.13
C LEU A 41 -2.87 2.44 -2.08
N GLY A 42 -1.66 1.90 -1.92
CA GLY A 42 -1.43 0.47 -1.71
C GLY A 42 -2.23 -0.10 -0.55
N LEU A 43 -2.19 0.52 0.64
CA LEU A 43 -2.99 0.07 1.77
C LEU A 43 -4.49 0.07 1.46
N SER A 44 -5.00 1.14 0.84
CA SER A 44 -6.41 1.27 0.49
C SER A 44 -6.85 0.22 -0.53
N THR A 45 -6.06 0.01 -1.57
CA THR A 45 -6.29 -1.01 -2.60
C THR A 45 -6.25 -2.41 -2.01
N GLY A 46 -5.29 -2.69 -1.12
CA GLY A 46 -5.22 -3.97 -0.42
C GLY A 46 -6.46 -4.24 0.41
N ILE A 47 -6.97 -3.25 1.14
CA ILE A 47 -8.22 -3.38 1.90
C ILE A 47 -9.41 -3.59 0.96
N ALA A 48 -9.53 -2.77 -0.09
CA ALA A 48 -10.66 -2.83 -1.04
C ALA A 48 -10.74 -4.16 -1.79
N ASN A 49 -9.59 -4.76 -2.13
CA ASN A 49 -9.52 -6.05 -2.83
C ASN A 49 -9.69 -7.26 -1.89
N SER A 50 -9.69 -7.02 -0.58
CA SER A 50 -9.76 -8.10 0.40
C SER A 50 -11.16 -8.66 0.55
N LYS A 51 -11.23 -9.91 1.03
CA LYS A 51 -12.46 -10.57 1.47
C LYS A 51 -12.22 -11.03 2.91
N GLY A 52 -12.00 -10.06 3.79
CA GLY A 52 -11.45 -10.25 5.12
C GLY A 52 -9.92 -10.32 5.14
N LEU A 53 -9.36 -10.70 6.30
CA LEU A 53 -7.91 -10.65 6.53
C LEU A 53 -7.12 -11.62 5.64
N TYR A 54 -6.05 -11.12 5.02
CA TYR A 54 -5.06 -11.94 4.33
C TYR A 54 -4.39 -12.92 5.29
N LYS A 55 -4.23 -14.16 4.84
CA LYS A 55 -3.59 -15.25 5.61
C LYS A 55 -2.11 -15.42 5.27
N GLU A 56 -1.74 -15.10 4.03
CA GLU A 56 -0.41 -15.30 3.46
C GLU A 56 0.04 -14.04 2.72
N PHE A 57 1.35 -13.85 2.61
CA PHE A 57 1.92 -12.75 1.84
C PHE A 57 1.83 -13.04 0.32
N PRO A 58 1.88 -12.00 -0.52
CA PRO A 58 2.24 -12.15 -1.92
C PRO A 58 3.53 -12.96 -2.12
N PRO A 59 3.66 -13.70 -3.22
CA PRO A 59 4.91 -14.38 -3.56
C PRO A 59 6.10 -13.43 -3.54
N GLY A 60 7.17 -13.81 -2.83
CA GLY A 60 8.40 -13.02 -2.75
C GLY A 60 8.34 -11.82 -1.78
N CYS A 61 7.28 -11.72 -0.96
CA CYS A 61 7.09 -10.68 0.06
C CYS A 61 7.14 -11.22 1.51
N GLU A 62 7.60 -12.46 1.70
CA GLU A 62 7.64 -13.14 2.99
C GLU A 62 8.65 -12.48 3.94
N SER A 63 9.79 -12.03 3.41
CA SER A 63 10.82 -11.32 4.17
C SER A 63 10.51 -9.82 4.30
N SER A 64 10.82 -9.23 5.45
CA SER A 64 10.69 -7.79 5.69
C SER A 64 12.03 -7.17 6.04
N ASP A 65 12.49 -6.24 5.21
CA ASP A 65 13.82 -5.67 5.34
C ASP A 65 13.82 -4.13 5.33
N TRP A 66 12.78 -3.48 4.80
CA TRP A 66 12.74 -2.02 4.66
C TRP A 66 11.72 -1.39 5.60
N GLU A 67 12.18 -0.53 6.50
CA GLU A 67 11.32 0.22 7.41
C GLU A 67 10.75 1.45 6.68
N MET A 68 9.42 1.49 6.53
CA MET A 68 8.76 2.55 5.75
C MET A 68 8.66 3.90 6.50
N GLY A 69 8.90 3.90 7.81
CA GLY A 69 8.78 5.08 8.66
C GLY A 69 7.34 5.44 9.06
N SER A 70 7.16 6.68 9.49
CA SER A 70 5.87 7.21 9.99
C SER A 70 5.07 7.86 8.84
N ILE A 71 4.72 7.05 7.84
CA ILE A 71 3.97 7.51 6.65
C ILE A 71 2.48 7.67 6.96
N ILE A 72 1.92 6.78 7.78
CA ILE A 72 0.50 6.79 8.15
C ILE A 72 0.43 7.17 9.62
N SER A 73 -0.07 8.37 9.92
CA SER A 73 -0.09 8.92 11.27
C SER A 73 -1.36 9.73 11.51
N GLY A 74 -1.66 10.02 12.79
CA GLY A 74 -2.82 10.81 13.17
C GLY A 74 -4.13 10.20 12.67
N ASP A 75 -4.89 11.00 11.93
CA ASP A 75 -6.22 10.64 11.42
C ASP A 75 -6.17 9.48 10.41
N ASP A 76 -5.15 9.43 9.55
CA ASP A 76 -4.99 8.33 8.58
C ASP A 76 -4.86 6.99 9.30
N PHE A 77 -4.06 6.95 10.37
CA PHE A 77 -3.87 5.72 11.14
C PHE A 77 -5.18 5.27 11.78
N MET A 78 -5.97 6.22 12.30
CA MET A 78 -7.26 5.94 12.90
C MET A 78 -8.25 5.40 11.86
N ILE A 79 -8.32 6.00 10.68
CA ILE A 79 -9.18 5.56 9.57
C ILE A 79 -8.81 4.13 9.16
N PHE A 80 -7.55 3.88 8.83
CA PHE A 80 -7.12 2.55 8.40
C PHE A 80 -7.27 1.50 9.50
N LYS A 81 -7.05 1.86 10.76
CA LYS A 81 -7.33 0.98 11.90
C LYS A 81 -8.79 0.54 11.90
N HIS A 82 -9.74 1.46 11.75
CA HIS A 82 -11.16 1.12 11.72
C HIS A 82 -11.53 0.24 10.52
N LEU A 83 -10.98 0.53 9.34
CA LEU A 83 -11.19 -0.30 8.15
C LEU A 83 -10.68 -1.74 8.35
N ILE A 84 -9.48 -1.89 8.91
CA ILE A 84 -8.90 -3.21 9.20
C ILE A 84 -9.72 -3.98 10.24
N ILE A 85 -10.20 -3.31 11.29
CA ILE A 85 -11.08 -3.93 12.29
C ILE A 85 -12.38 -4.40 11.65
N ASN A 86 -12.94 -3.60 10.73
CA ASN A 86 -14.15 -3.98 10.00
C ASN A 86 -13.92 -5.23 9.14
N GLU A 87 -12.82 -5.28 8.38
CA GLU A 87 -12.44 -6.48 7.60
C GLU A 87 -12.15 -7.70 8.48
N ALA A 88 -11.65 -7.49 9.70
CA ALA A 88 -11.40 -8.56 10.66
C ALA A 88 -12.68 -9.14 11.27
N GLY A 89 -13.73 -8.34 11.41
CA GLY A 89 -14.96 -8.69 12.14
C GLY A 89 -14.75 -8.90 13.65
N ILE A 90 -13.57 -8.58 14.17
CA ILE A 90 -13.18 -8.74 15.59
C ILE A 90 -12.35 -7.53 16.05
N SER A 91 -12.29 -7.32 17.37
CA SER A 91 -11.38 -6.34 17.93
C SER A 91 -9.93 -6.78 17.77
N LEU A 92 -9.05 -5.86 17.40
CA LEU A 92 -7.61 -6.08 17.23
C LEU A 92 -6.82 -5.09 18.09
N SER A 93 -5.70 -5.54 18.66
CA SER A 93 -4.72 -4.68 19.30
C SER A 93 -3.93 -3.89 18.27
N ASP A 94 -3.29 -2.78 18.66
CA ASP A 94 -2.53 -1.95 17.71
C ASP A 94 -1.32 -2.69 17.10
N SER A 95 -0.76 -3.68 17.81
CA SER A 95 0.29 -4.54 17.27
C SER A 95 -0.23 -5.42 16.12
N GLU A 96 -1.44 -5.99 16.29
CA GLU A 96 -2.11 -6.76 15.25
C GLU A 96 -2.53 -5.88 14.08
N ILE A 97 -3.05 -4.67 14.35
CA ILE A 97 -3.36 -3.67 13.32
C ILE A 97 -2.14 -3.39 12.46
N LYS A 98 -0.96 -3.14 13.06
CA LYS A 98 0.27 -2.90 12.30
C LYS A 98 0.72 -4.11 11.47
N LYS A 99 0.54 -5.32 11.99
CA LYS A 99 0.80 -6.56 11.24
C LYS A 99 -0.12 -6.67 10.03
N HIS A 100 -1.41 -6.38 10.20
CA HIS A 100 -2.37 -6.41 9.11
C HIS A 100 -2.15 -5.27 8.13
N MET A 101 -1.80 -4.05 8.58
CA MET A 101 -1.39 -2.94 7.71
C MET A 101 -0.26 -3.38 6.78
N ARG A 102 0.77 -4.07 7.28
CA ARG A 102 1.82 -4.63 6.42
C ARG A 102 1.21 -5.55 5.35
N MET A 103 0.40 -6.54 5.75
CA MET A 103 -0.20 -7.50 4.80
C MET A 103 -1.00 -6.77 3.71
N PHE A 104 -1.85 -5.83 4.09
CA PHE A 104 -2.66 -5.05 3.15
C PHE A 104 -1.79 -4.19 2.22
N ILE A 105 -0.73 -3.56 2.73
CA ILE A 105 0.22 -2.80 1.88
C ILE A 105 0.88 -3.72 0.85
N GLU A 106 1.37 -4.89 1.26
CA GLU A 106 2.09 -5.80 0.35
C GLU A 106 1.17 -6.30 -0.77
N HIS A 107 -0.05 -6.75 -0.43
CA HIS A 107 -1.06 -7.19 -1.41
C HIS A 107 -1.56 -6.06 -2.31
N GLY A 108 -1.77 -4.88 -1.74
CA GLY A 108 -2.26 -3.74 -2.49
C GLY A 108 -1.22 -3.17 -3.45
N ILE A 109 0.04 -3.07 -3.03
CA ILE A 109 1.14 -2.68 -3.92
C ILE A 109 1.37 -3.72 -5.01
N GLU A 110 1.30 -5.02 -4.69
CA GLU A 110 1.34 -6.05 -5.74
C GLU A 110 0.23 -5.85 -6.77
N SER A 111 -1.00 -5.67 -6.32
CA SER A 111 -2.16 -5.46 -7.20
C SER A 111 -1.96 -4.24 -8.10
N LEU A 112 -1.54 -3.11 -7.52
CA LEU A 112 -1.27 -1.87 -8.26
C LEU A 112 -0.14 -2.07 -9.28
N TYR A 113 0.94 -2.74 -8.87
CA TYR A 113 2.09 -2.98 -9.74
C TYR A 113 1.74 -3.89 -10.91
N LEU A 114 0.93 -4.92 -10.71
CA LEU A 114 0.45 -5.78 -11.80
C LEU A 114 -0.43 -4.99 -12.79
N ILE A 115 -1.30 -4.09 -12.30
CA ILE A 115 -2.07 -3.20 -13.19
C ILE A 115 -1.11 -2.28 -13.93
N TRP A 116 -0.11 -1.71 -13.26
CA TRP A 116 0.87 -0.85 -13.91
C TRP A 116 1.67 -1.59 -14.99
N GLU A 117 2.25 -2.74 -14.68
CA GLU A 117 3.09 -3.53 -15.59
C GLU A 117 2.33 -3.93 -16.87
N ASN A 118 1.05 -4.32 -16.75
CA ASN A 118 0.21 -4.66 -17.89
C ASN A 118 -0.11 -3.47 -18.81
N HIS A 119 0.07 -2.24 -18.33
CA HIS A 119 -0.30 -1.00 -19.01
C HIS A 119 0.89 -0.15 -19.42
N HIS A 120 2.02 -0.28 -18.73
CA HIS A 120 3.23 0.49 -18.98
C HIS A 120 3.72 0.31 -20.43
N ASP A 121 3.61 -0.90 -20.99
CA ASP A 121 3.97 -1.19 -22.39
C ASP A 121 3.07 -0.47 -23.42
N SER A 122 1.86 -0.06 -23.03
CA SER A 122 0.94 0.67 -23.92
C SER A 122 1.12 2.19 -23.89
N GLY A 123 1.89 2.73 -22.94
CA GLY A 123 2.17 4.16 -22.80
C GLY A 123 0.97 5.03 -22.40
N ASP A 124 -0.15 4.43 -21.96
CA ASP A 124 -1.37 5.15 -21.58
C ASP A 124 -1.54 5.21 -20.05
N LEU A 125 -1.01 6.28 -19.46
CA LEU A 125 -1.13 6.58 -18.02
C LEU A 125 -2.59 6.78 -17.58
N GLU A 126 -3.46 7.28 -18.48
CA GLU A 126 -4.86 7.50 -18.18
C GLU A 126 -5.58 6.16 -17.97
N ASP A 127 -5.25 5.15 -18.78
CA ASP A 127 -5.82 3.80 -18.64
C ASP A 127 -5.39 3.13 -17.31
N PHE A 128 -4.12 3.29 -16.89
CA PHE A 128 -3.67 2.85 -15.57
C PHE A 128 -4.49 3.50 -14.45
N LYS A 129 -4.64 4.83 -14.47
CA LYS A 129 -5.41 5.57 -13.45
C LYS A 129 -6.88 5.16 -13.43
N ILE A 130 -7.50 4.96 -14.60
CA ILE A 130 -8.88 4.49 -14.72
C ILE A 130 -9.04 3.08 -14.13
N LYS A 131 -8.07 2.19 -14.35
CA LYS A 131 -8.14 0.81 -13.86
C LYS A 131 -7.97 0.68 -12.36
N ILE A 132 -7.23 1.57 -11.71
CA ILE A 132 -7.15 1.61 -10.24
C ILE A 132 -8.52 1.96 -9.61
N LEU A 133 -9.39 2.66 -10.33
CA LEU A 133 -10.70 3.11 -9.84
C LEU A 133 -11.85 2.12 -10.08
N LYS A 134 -11.61 1.01 -10.79
CA LYS A 134 -12.63 0.01 -11.15
C LYS A 134 -12.50 -1.25 -10.31
#